data_AF-A0A7W8IK40-F1
#
_entry.id   AF-A0A7W8IK40-F1
#
_cell.length_a   1.000
_cell.length_b   1.000
_cell.length_c   1.000
_cell.angle_alpha   90.00
_cell.angle_beta   90.00
_cell.angle_gamma   90.00
#
_symmetry.space_group_name_H-M   'P 1'
#
loop_
_entity.id
_entity.type
_entity.pdbx_description
1 polymer ?
#
loop_
_entity_poly.entity_id
_entity_poly.type
_entity_poly.pdbx_seq_one_letter_code
_entity_poly.pdbx_strand_id
1 'polypeptide(L)'
;MMKNLTRIATPLFAVALMSGATFFAHAQANQAPTTESRSWNTPPPGTEQAQSAYRDGVEAAQLDMTAKRKIDAKSSHLYVHPPVKGAAREEYRSNFTAGYEAAVKHNSGV
;
A
#
# COMPACT_ATOMS: atom_id res chain seq x y z
N MET A 1 -60.26 0.46 -20.83
CA MET A 1 -60.69 -0.79 -21.51
C MET A 1 -59.89 -0.94 -22.78
N MET A 2 -58.85 -1.78 -22.79
CA MET A 2 -58.22 -2.31 -24.01
C MET A 2 -57.38 -3.52 -23.62
N LYS A 3 -57.70 -4.65 -24.25
CA LYS A 3 -57.09 -5.98 -24.14
C LYS A 3 -56.23 -6.18 -25.39
N ASN A 4 -54.98 -6.61 -25.22
CA ASN A 4 -54.16 -7.08 -26.33
C ASN A 4 -53.34 -8.28 -25.82
N LEU A 5 -53.84 -9.47 -26.11
CA LEU A 5 -53.16 -10.75 -25.93
C LEU A 5 -52.07 -10.91 -26.98
N THR A 6 -50.90 -11.40 -26.59
CA THR A 6 -50.01 -12.10 -27.52
C THR A 6 -49.50 -13.37 -26.86
N ARG A 7 -50.01 -14.50 -27.37
CA ARG A 7 -49.51 -15.85 -27.11
C ARG A 7 -48.27 -16.07 -27.97
N ILE A 8 -47.12 -16.38 -27.37
CA ILE A 8 -46.11 -17.22 -27.99
C ILE A 8 -45.68 -18.24 -26.95
N ALA A 9 -46.20 -19.45 -27.15
CA ALA A 9 -45.67 -20.67 -26.57
C ALA A 9 -44.38 -21.02 -27.31
N THR A 10 -43.35 -21.44 -26.58
CA THR A 10 -42.65 -22.74 -26.72
C THR A 10 -41.36 -22.71 -25.88
N PRO A 11 -41.00 -23.82 -25.21
CA PRO A 11 -40.29 -23.82 -23.93
C PRO A 11 -38.84 -24.31 -24.03
N LEU A 12 -38.20 -24.36 -22.85
CA LEU A 12 -37.12 -25.25 -22.38
C LEU A 12 -35.96 -24.45 -21.77
N PHE A 13 -36.23 -23.87 -20.60
CA PHE A 13 -35.14 -23.62 -19.67
C PHE A 13 -34.82 -24.93 -18.97
N ALA A 14 -33.72 -25.55 -19.40
CA ALA A 14 -33.09 -26.64 -18.66
C ALA A 14 -32.73 -26.11 -17.27
N VAL A 15 -33.43 -26.61 -16.24
CA VAL A 15 -33.05 -26.41 -14.84
C VAL A 15 -31.83 -27.29 -14.59
N ALA A 16 -30.64 -26.71 -14.78
CA ALA A 16 -29.42 -27.26 -14.22
C ALA A 16 -29.35 -26.82 -12.76
N LEU A 17 -29.84 -27.69 -11.87
CA LEU A 17 -29.52 -27.67 -10.45
C LEU A 17 -28.00 -27.88 -10.31
N MET A 18 -27.23 -26.80 -10.25
CA MET A 18 -25.88 -26.82 -9.68
C MET A 18 -25.85 -25.96 -8.42
N SER A 19 -26.00 -26.67 -7.31
CA SER A 19 -25.32 -26.49 -6.03
C SER A 19 -24.44 -25.23 -5.87
N GLY A 20 -24.89 -24.36 -4.97
CA GLY A 20 -24.08 -23.89 -3.84
C GLY A 20 -22.82 -23.07 -4.13
N ALA A 21 -22.99 -21.75 -4.17
CA ALA A 21 -22.30 -20.79 -3.30
C ALA A 21 -22.78 -19.38 -3.65
N THR A 22 -23.15 -18.60 -2.65
CA THR A 22 -23.54 -17.20 -2.76
C THR A 22 -22.32 -16.37 -3.19
N PHE A 23 -22.12 -16.16 -4.49
CA PHE A 23 -21.17 -15.15 -4.96
C PHE A 23 -21.85 -13.78 -4.84
N PHE A 24 -21.60 -13.11 -3.72
CA PHE A 24 -21.82 -11.68 -3.63
C PHE A 24 -21.01 -11.01 -4.75
N ALA A 25 -21.70 -10.15 -5.49
CA ALA A 25 -21.11 -9.24 -6.44
C ALA A 25 -20.02 -8.41 -5.76
N HIS A 26 -18.80 -8.49 -6.30
CA HIS A 26 -17.91 -7.33 -6.36
C HIS A 26 -17.01 -7.51 -7.58
N ALA A 27 -17.49 -7.07 -8.74
CA ALA A 27 -16.64 -6.72 -9.86
C ALA A 27 -15.82 -5.49 -9.43
N GLN A 28 -14.84 -5.70 -8.56
CA GLN A 28 -13.81 -4.73 -8.27
C GLN A 28 -12.58 -5.19 -9.03
N ALA A 29 -12.34 -4.50 -10.13
CA ALA A 29 -11.02 -4.41 -10.73
C ALA A 29 -10.07 -3.75 -9.72
N ASN A 30 -9.73 -4.48 -8.67
CA ASN A 30 -8.65 -4.14 -7.76
C ASN A 30 -7.50 -5.04 -8.13
N GLN A 31 -6.55 -4.45 -8.86
CA GLN A 31 -5.26 -5.07 -9.08
C GLN A 31 -4.70 -5.47 -7.73
N ALA A 32 -4.44 -6.76 -7.54
CA ALA A 32 -3.72 -7.25 -6.38
C ALA A 32 -2.40 -6.44 -6.33
N PRO A 33 -2.06 -5.79 -5.20
CA PRO A 33 -0.79 -5.11 -5.08
C PRO A 33 0.28 -6.15 -5.35
N THR A 34 1.08 -5.96 -6.41
CA THR A 34 2.20 -6.84 -6.73
C THR A 34 3.08 -6.98 -5.49
N THR A 35 3.67 -8.14 -5.26
CA THR A 35 4.54 -8.42 -4.10
C THR A 35 5.63 -7.33 -3.90
N GLU A 36 6.02 -6.64 -4.97
CA GLU A 36 6.91 -5.46 -4.94
C GLU A 36 6.35 -4.25 -4.18
N SER A 37 5.05 -3.95 -4.31
CA SER A 37 4.39 -2.82 -3.65
C SER A 37 4.35 -2.93 -2.12
N ARG A 38 4.50 -4.14 -1.57
CA ARG A 38 4.49 -4.42 -0.12
C ARG A 38 5.90 -4.49 0.49
N SER A 39 6.94 -4.58 -0.35
CA SER A 39 8.33 -4.83 0.07
C SER A 39 9.04 -3.59 0.62
N TRP A 40 8.92 -2.44 -0.06
CA TRP A 40 9.70 -1.24 0.23
C TRP A 40 9.37 -0.57 1.57
N ASN A 41 8.18 -0.81 2.13
CA ASN A 41 7.77 -0.31 3.46
C ASN A 41 7.98 -1.37 4.57
N THR A 42 8.65 -2.48 4.25
CA THR A 42 9.02 -3.48 5.24
C THR A 42 10.44 -3.17 5.72
N PRO A 43 10.64 -2.81 7.00
CA PRO A 43 11.98 -2.59 7.52
C PRO A 43 12.83 -3.85 7.38
N PRO A 44 14.14 -3.72 7.12
CA PRO A 44 15.04 -4.87 7.12
C PRO A 44 15.08 -5.52 8.52
N PRO A 45 15.40 -6.83 8.59
CA PRO A 45 15.58 -7.49 9.88
C PRO A 45 16.67 -6.79 10.69
N GLY A 46 16.41 -6.57 11.97
CA GLY A 46 17.28 -5.80 12.85
C GLY A 46 16.64 -5.52 14.20
N THR A 47 17.26 -4.66 15.01
CA THR A 47 16.71 -4.21 16.30
C THR A 47 15.38 -3.48 16.10
N GLU A 48 14.51 -3.49 17.11
CA GLU A 48 13.24 -2.74 17.05
C GLU A 48 13.47 -1.26 16.76
N GLN A 49 14.55 -0.69 17.32
CA GLN A 49 14.94 0.69 17.10
C GLN A 49 15.35 0.98 15.65
N ALA A 50 16.11 0.07 15.03
CA ALA A 50 16.47 0.17 13.61
C ALA A 50 15.21 0.09 12.72
N GLN A 51 14.29 -0.81 13.04
CA GLN A 51 13.02 -0.93 12.32
C GLN A 51 12.14 0.32 12.48
N SER A 52 12.10 0.91 13.68
CA SER A 52 11.39 2.16 13.92
C SER A 52 12.00 3.30 13.11
N ALA A 53 13.32 3.45 13.13
CA ALA A 53 14.02 4.48 12.37
C ALA A 53 13.71 4.37 10.87
N TYR A 54 13.67 3.15 10.33
CA TYR A 54 13.29 2.92 8.93
C TYR A 54 11.88 3.43 8.62
N ARG A 55 10.89 3.10 9.46
CA ARG A 55 9.50 3.56 9.30
C ARG A 55 9.41 5.09 9.38
N ASP A 56 10.11 5.70 10.33
CA ASP A 56 10.17 7.16 10.46
C ASP A 56 10.76 7.81 9.19
N GLY A 57 11.76 7.17 8.58
CA GLY A 57 12.35 7.59 7.31
C GLY A 57 11.36 7.53 6.15
N VAL A 58 10.62 6.42 6.04
CA VAL A 58 9.56 6.24 5.04
C VAL A 58 8.50 7.33 5.18
N GLU A 59 8.00 7.55 6.39
CA GLU A 59 6.95 8.55 6.65
C GLU A 59 7.44 9.97 6.32
N ALA A 60 8.67 10.31 6.71
CA ALA A 60 9.27 11.60 6.39
C ALA A 60 9.38 11.84 4.87
N ALA A 61 9.79 10.83 4.11
CA ALA A 61 9.84 10.91 2.65
C ALA A 61 8.44 11.09 2.05
N GLN A 62 7.45 10.32 2.51
CA GLN A 62 6.06 10.45 2.05
C GLN A 62 5.51 11.84 2.30
N LEU A 63 5.79 12.40 3.49
CA LEU A 63 5.39 13.75 3.84
C LEU A 63 6.09 14.79 2.94
N ASP A 64 7.40 14.64 2.70
CA ASP A 64 8.16 15.54 1.81
C ASP A 64 7.62 15.52 0.38
N MET A 65 7.37 14.34 -0.16
CA MET A 65 6.81 14.17 -1.51
C MET A 65 5.41 14.77 -1.61
N THR A 66 4.54 14.50 -0.63
CA THR A 66 3.16 15.02 -0.58
C THR A 66 3.15 16.55 -0.46
N ALA A 67 4.01 17.10 0.39
CA ALA A 67 4.15 18.53 0.59
C ALA A 67 4.99 19.23 -0.50
N LYS A 68 5.46 18.48 -1.52
CA LYS A 68 6.36 18.96 -2.58
C LYS A 68 7.59 19.70 -2.05
N ARG A 69 8.10 19.26 -0.90
CA ARG A 69 9.33 19.75 -0.30
C ARG A 69 10.54 19.18 -1.04
N LYS A 70 11.72 19.73 -0.73
CA LYS A 70 12.99 19.16 -1.19
C LYS A 70 13.13 17.74 -0.65
N ILE A 71 13.42 16.78 -1.53
CA ILE A 71 13.68 15.39 -1.17
C ILE A 71 15.10 15.28 -0.61
N ASP A 72 15.22 15.32 0.71
CA ASP A 72 16.48 15.32 1.44
C ASP A 72 16.29 14.79 2.87
N ALA A 73 16.66 13.52 3.09
CA ALA A 73 16.56 12.87 4.39
C ALA A 73 17.24 13.67 5.52
N LYS A 74 18.35 14.36 5.21
CA LYS A 74 19.15 15.10 6.21
C LYS A 74 18.45 16.36 6.69
N SER A 75 17.46 16.85 5.94
CA SER A 75 16.65 18.01 6.30
C SER A 75 15.50 17.65 7.26
N SER A 76 15.20 16.36 7.42
CA SER A 76 14.14 15.92 8.33
C SER A 76 14.49 16.21 9.79
N HIS A 77 13.50 16.71 10.55
CA HIS A 77 13.66 16.95 11.98
C HIS A 77 14.11 15.70 12.74
N LEU A 78 13.57 14.53 12.38
CA LEU A 78 13.91 13.25 13.01
C LEU A 78 15.35 12.81 12.70
N TYR A 79 15.91 13.22 11.56
CA TYR A 79 17.32 12.97 11.24
C TYR A 79 18.26 13.86 12.06
N VAL A 80 17.90 15.15 12.19
CA VAL A 80 18.68 16.15 12.94
C VAL A 80 18.62 15.87 14.45
N HIS A 81 17.43 15.58 14.96
CA HIS A 81 17.13 15.28 16.36
C HIS A 81 16.50 13.88 16.50
N PRO A 82 17.30 12.80 16.34
CA PRO A 82 16.81 11.45 16.55
C PRO A 82 16.20 11.28 17.96
N PRO A 83 15.08 10.56 18.11
CA PRO A 83 14.45 10.24 19.40
C PRO A 83 15.23 9.17 20.18
N VAL A 84 16.56 9.14 20.02
CA VAL A 84 17.46 8.14 20.58
C VAL A 84 18.72 8.82 21.11
N LYS A 85 19.38 8.21 22.11
CA LYS A 85 20.51 8.82 22.82
C LYS A 85 21.85 8.21 22.42
N GLY A 86 22.91 9.01 22.56
CA GLY A 86 24.29 8.54 22.47
C GLY A 86 24.65 7.91 21.12
N ALA A 87 25.40 6.79 21.18
CA ALA A 87 25.92 6.09 19.99
C ALA A 87 24.83 5.56 19.05
N ALA A 88 23.62 5.31 19.56
CA ALA A 88 22.52 4.78 18.76
C ALA A 88 21.94 5.80 17.75
N ARG A 89 22.33 7.08 17.84
CA ARG A 89 21.92 8.13 16.88
C ARG A 89 22.42 7.83 15.47
N GLU A 90 23.62 7.27 15.34
CA GLU A 90 24.19 6.99 14.03
C GLU A 90 23.48 5.81 13.35
N GLU A 91 23.21 4.75 14.12
CA GLU A 91 22.40 3.62 13.65
C GLU A 91 20.99 4.06 13.27
N TYR A 92 20.36 4.92 14.09
CA TYR A 92 19.05 5.49 13.75
C TYR A 92 19.10 6.26 12.43
N ARG A 93 20.08 7.16 12.25
CA ARG A 93 20.22 7.95 11.01
C ARG A 93 20.42 7.06 9.78
N SER A 94 21.25 6.02 9.89
CA SER A 94 21.48 5.08 8.80
C SER A 94 20.19 4.38 8.37
N ASN A 95 19.44 3.85 9.33
CA ASN A 95 18.17 3.16 9.05
C ASN A 95 17.08 4.11 8.57
N PHE A 96 17.02 5.33 9.14
CA PHE A 96 16.15 6.40 8.69
C PHE A 96 16.42 6.77 7.23
N THR A 97 17.68 6.97 6.86
CA THR A 97 18.05 7.26 5.47
C THR A 97 17.67 6.11 4.54
N ALA A 98 17.87 4.86 4.95
CA ALA A 98 17.48 3.69 4.15
C ALA A 98 15.95 3.65 3.89
N GLY A 99 15.12 3.92 4.90
CA GLY A 99 13.67 3.99 4.74
C GLY A 99 13.22 5.15 3.87
N TYR A 100 13.83 6.33 4.06
CA TYR A 100 13.57 7.51 3.25
C TYR A 100 13.86 7.25 1.77
N GLU A 101 15.05 6.69 1.46
CA GLU A 101 15.44 6.36 0.10
C GLU A 101 14.54 5.29 -0.53
N ALA A 102 14.11 4.29 0.24
CA ALA A 102 13.19 3.26 -0.26
C ALA A 102 11.84 3.86 -0.68
N ALA A 103 11.29 4.77 0.12
CA ALA A 103 10.07 5.49 -0.21
C ALA A 103 10.21 6.36 -1.47
N VAL A 104 11.33 7.08 -1.60
CA VAL A 104 11.62 7.91 -2.77
C VAL A 104 11.76 7.06 -4.03
N LYS A 105 12.49 5.94 -3.97
CA LYS A 105 12.66 5.01 -5.09
C LYS A 105 11.31 4.45 -5.56
N HIS A 106 10.52 3.94 -4.62
CA HIS A 106 9.18 3.43 -4.91
C HIS A 106 8.28 4.48 -5.57
N ASN A 107 8.25 5.72 -5.07
CA ASN A 107 7.46 6.79 -5.68
C ASN A 107 7.98 7.22 -7.05
N SER A 108 9.29 7.13 -7.27
CA SER A 108 9.94 7.48 -8.53
C SER A 108 9.85 6.36 -9.58
N GLY A 109 9.39 5.17 -9.20
CA GLY A 109 9.28 3.99 -10.07
C GLY A 109 10.63 3.37 -10.45
N VAL A 110 11.68 3.58 -9.65
CA VAL A 110 13.04 3.05 -9.85
C VAL A 110 13.44 2.02 -8.80
#